data_AF-A0A6L5P250-F1
#
_entry.id   AF-A0A6L5P250-F1
#
_cell.length_a   1.000
_cell.length_b   1.000
_cell.length_c   1.000
_cell.angle_alpha   90.00
_cell.angle_beta   90.00
_cell.angle_gamma   90.00
#
_symmetry.space_group_name_H-M   'P 1'
#
loop_
_entity.id
_entity.type
_entity.pdbx_description
1 polymer ?
#
loop_
_entity_poly.entity_id
_entity_poly.type
_entity_poly.pdbx_seq_one_letter_code
_entity_poly.pdbx_strand_id
1 'polypeptide(L)'
;AQAQAHQLGMDNGFAHLSTGKSGQYKLTFDYNSIETYQADDIQSAYWHNNGMLTPSNSTNQFDLSKRREKVGFGFEYNHDIYGAFVKYSQEDKTGMKSSSVSAKTPINFGLPIDSRTKQLDAGVKLSGDNWITQLSYLGSYYENNIQSISLPYKTDVLAPTPDNQAHQVALSGQYQFDRTVMSGRVVTGRMIQDESLIELAGNPLQSWDGQINTLNGHFAVTSMLTSRLRLGGSVNYSDRDNQSSTAQFLQYSFNGLTGALRQNVTQDITRKTYKVNGSYRIASGYRVQAGVDRKEVERTYSDREQTHDDSVWMKLNVNAFDTFNIRLKAEHANRSGSKYQASKYTSSENNPLLRKYYLADRSRNAVELTVAHAPTSWMSVDFTTRYAKDDYNHTQIGLTESEDYGYDMNVNLAMSKHVNGYVFGGQQWINSNQAGSQHYSAPDWHADIEDEFINLGAGVSYSGLLQDQLTLGLDYLFSNSISDTYTNGLGNNNTAFGDYYSYTHSASAYANYDLSQDMAVKLTYRYERYFDTDAAQVGVNDIPGMITLGDINHDYNAHQVMLSFTYKLR
;
A
#
# COMPACT_ATOMS: atom_id res chain seq x y z
N ALA A 1 2.72 15.16 -32.81
CA ALA A 1 2.52 13.92 -32.02
C ALA A 1 3.79 13.64 -31.24
N GLN A 2 3.70 13.06 -30.05
CA GLN A 2 4.79 12.61 -29.22
C GLN A 2 4.58 11.12 -28.93
N ALA A 3 5.66 10.34 -29.00
CA ALA A 3 5.66 8.92 -28.68
C ALA A 3 6.79 8.66 -27.68
N GLN A 4 6.50 7.99 -26.59
CA GLN A 4 7.46 7.56 -25.59
C GLN A 4 7.24 6.08 -25.33
N ALA A 5 8.31 5.31 -25.27
CA ALA A 5 8.27 3.92 -24.84
C ALA A 5 9.44 3.66 -23.91
N HIS A 6 9.23 2.79 -22.93
CA HIS A 6 10.25 2.36 -21.99
C HIS A 6 10.16 0.86 -21.85
N GLN A 7 11.25 0.14 -22.16
CA GLN A 7 11.36 -1.31 -22.03
C GLN A 7 10.14 -2.08 -22.59
N LEU A 8 9.54 -1.57 -23.67
CA LEU A 8 8.37 -2.21 -24.28
C LEU A 8 8.76 -3.59 -24.81
N GLY A 9 7.98 -4.62 -24.43
CA GLY A 9 8.30 -6.02 -24.70
C GLY A 9 9.00 -6.74 -23.53
N MET A 10 9.30 -6.04 -22.43
CA MET A 10 9.68 -6.63 -21.14
C MET A 10 8.50 -6.57 -20.16
N ASP A 11 8.58 -7.35 -19.09
CA ASP A 11 7.54 -7.52 -18.07
C ASP A 11 6.99 -6.20 -17.51
N ASN A 12 7.88 -5.22 -17.31
CA ASN A 12 7.59 -3.91 -16.72
C ASN A 12 7.75 -2.75 -17.72
N GLY A 13 7.28 -2.95 -18.95
CA GLY A 13 7.34 -1.94 -20.02
C GLY A 13 6.13 -1.01 -20.10
N PHE A 14 6.31 0.17 -20.68
CA PHE A 14 5.19 1.07 -21.03
C PHE A 14 5.39 1.79 -22.36
N ALA A 15 4.27 2.23 -22.94
CA ALA A 15 4.21 3.11 -24.10
C ALA A 15 3.16 4.21 -23.89
N HIS A 16 3.51 5.44 -24.25
CA HIS A 16 2.64 6.61 -24.24
C HIS A 16 2.70 7.28 -25.61
N LEU A 17 1.57 7.37 -26.30
CA LEU A 17 1.41 8.11 -27.53
C LEU A 17 0.48 9.29 -27.27
N SER A 18 0.83 10.46 -27.75
CA SER A 18 -0.05 11.61 -27.72
C SER A 18 -0.02 12.43 -29.00
N THR A 19 -1.16 12.99 -29.38
CA THR A 19 -1.27 13.87 -30.54
C THR A 19 -2.34 14.92 -30.32
N GLY A 20 -2.36 15.95 -31.14
CA GLY A 20 -3.31 17.05 -31.07
C GLY A 20 -2.66 18.41 -31.18
N LYS A 21 -3.42 19.45 -30.84
CA LYS A 21 -3.00 20.85 -30.96
C LYS A 21 -2.77 21.44 -29.57
N SER A 22 -1.56 21.93 -29.35
CA SER A 22 -1.14 22.53 -28.08
C SER A 22 -2.17 23.56 -27.59
N GLY A 23 -2.57 23.44 -26.33
CA GLY A 23 -3.56 24.32 -25.69
C GLY A 23 -5.02 24.15 -26.14
N GLN A 24 -5.31 23.28 -27.12
CA GLN A 24 -6.67 23.07 -27.65
C GLN A 24 -7.20 21.67 -27.41
N TYR A 25 -6.55 20.64 -27.93
CA TYR A 25 -6.96 19.27 -27.70
C TYR A 25 -5.79 18.31 -27.70
N LYS A 26 -5.90 17.24 -26.94
CA LYS A 26 -4.91 16.16 -26.81
C LYS A 26 -5.63 14.82 -26.85
N LEU A 27 -5.19 13.94 -27.73
CA LEU A 27 -5.53 12.52 -27.75
C LEU A 27 -4.36 11.76 -27.15
N THR A 28 -4.63 10.80 -26.27
CA THR A 28 -3.63 9.92 -25.69
C THR A 28 -3.99 8.46 -25.90
N PHE A 29 -2.96 7.65 -26.10
CA PHE A 29 -3.01 6.20 -26.05
C PHE A 29 -1.90 5.73 -25.11
N ASP A 30 -2.26 4.88 -24.17
CA ASP A 30 -1.38 4.40 -23.11
C ASP A 30 -1.38 2.87 -23.10
N TYR A 31 -0.21 2.27 -22.96
CA TYR A 31 -0.04 0.85 -22.64
C TYR A 31 0.97 0.72 -21.51
N ASN A 32 0.69 -0.13 -20.52
CA ASN A 32 1.70 -0.57 -19.58
C ASN A 32 1.49 -2.04 -19.19
N SER A 33 2.60 -2.71 -18.88
CA SER A 33 2.63 -4.04 -18.29
C SER A 33 3.36 -3.95 -16.95
N ILE A 34 2.87 -4.71 -15.96
CA ILE A 34 3.56 -4.93 -14.69
C ILE A 34 3.48 -6.41 -14.36
N GLU A 35 4.62 -7.07 -14.16
CA GLU A 35 4.70 -8.43 -13.64
C GLU A 35 5.46 -8.47 -12.31
N THR A 36 4.90 -9.22 -11.36
CA THR A 36 5.51 -9.44 -10.04
C THR A 36 5.57 -10.93 -9.77
N TYR A 37 6.75 -11.42 -9.43
CA TYR A 37 7.01 -12.80 -9.00
C TYR A 37 7.09 -12.85 -7.47
N GLN A 38 6.44 -13.84 -6.86
CA GLN A 38 6.47 -14.07 -5.42
C GLN A 38 7.33 -15.29 -5.06
N ALA A 39 7.20 -16.37 -5.82
CA ALA A 39 7.99 -17.59 -5.67
C ALA A 39 7.83 -18.42 -6.95
N ASP A 40 8.89 -19.12 -7.33
CA ASP A 40 8.92 -19.97 -8.51
C ASP A 40 8.98 -21.45 -8.09
N ASP A 41 8.77 -22.37 -9.03
CA ASP A 41 8.88 -23.83 -8.81
C ASP A 41 7.99 -24.39 -7.69
N ILE A 42 6.84 -23.74 -7.44
CA ILE A 42 5.88 -24.19 -6.42
C ILE A 42 5.44 -25.61 -6.69
N GLN A 43 5.49 -26.43 -5.65
CA GLN A 43 5.07 -27.82 -5.71
C GLN A 43 3.68 -27.97 -5.13
N SER A 44 2.70 -28.34 -5.96
CA SER A 44 1.38 -28.73 -5.47
C SER A 44 0.89 -30.03 -6.09
N ALA A 45 0.36 -30.90 -5.24
CA ALA A 45 -0.37 -32.09 -5.66
C ALA A 45 -1.77 -31.76 -6.21
N TYR A 46 -2.18 -30.49 -6.18
CA TYR A 46 -3.48 -30.03 -6.69
C TYR A 46 -3.28 -28.97 -7.76
N TRP A 47 -4.06 -29.08 -8.84
CA TRP A 47 -4.07 -28.07 -9.88
C TRP A 47 -5.50 -27.69 -10.25
N HIS A 48 -5.64 -26.46 -10.72
CA HIS A 48 -6.91 -25.92 -11.13
C HIS A 48 -7.23 -26.31 -12.58
N ASN A 49 -8.35 -27.00 -12.77
CA ASN A 49 -8.90 -27.36 -14.07
C ASN A 49 -10.35 -26.88 -14.19
N ASN A 50 -10.61 -25.81 -14.94
CA ASN A 50 -11.96 -25.31 -15.23
C ASN A 50 -12.89 -25.25 -14.00
N GLY A 51 -12.46 -24.60 -12.91
CA GLY A 51 -13.22 -24.48 -11.67
C GLY A 51 -13.08 -25.67 -10.72
N MET A 52 -12.31 -26.72 -11.07
CA MET A 52 -12.08 -27.90 -10.23
C MET A 52 -10.62 -28.01 -9.78
N LEU A 53 -10.39 -28.00 -8.48
CA LEU A 53 -9.10 -28.27 -7.85
C LEU A 53 -8.86 -29.79 -7.80
N THR A 54 -8.16 -30.31 -8.80
CA THR A 54 -8.03 -31.75 -9.05
C THR A 54 -6.72 -32.28 -8.46
N PRO A 55 -6.74 -33.35 -7.65
CA PRO A 55 -5.53 -34.06 -7.25
C PRO A 55 -4.82 -34.64 -8.47
N SER A 56 -3.51 -34.48 -8.51
CA SER A 56 -2.64 -35.09 -9.53
C SER A 56 -1.80 -36.21 -8.91
N ASN A 57 -1.56 -37.27 -9.68
CA ASN A 57 -0.64 -38.34 -9.29
C ASN A 57 0.83 -37.91 -9.32
N SER A 58 1.13 -36.78 -9.97
CA SER A 58 2.43 -36.12 -10.00
C SER A 58 2.32 -34.70 -9.45
N THR A 59 3.34 -34.25 -8.72
CA THR A 59 3.46 -32.86 -8.29
C THR A 59 3.49 -31.94 -9.51
N ASN A 60 2.59 -30.96 -9.55
CA ASN A 60 2.61 -29.92 -10.57
C ASN A 60 3.52 -28.79 -10.10
N GLN A 61 4.28 -28.22 -11.04
CA GLN A 61 5.10 -27.05 -10.85
C GLN A 61 4.48 -25.84 -11.54
N PHE A 62 4.44 -24.71 -10.83
CA PHE A 62 3.96 -23.43 -11.35
C PHE A 62 4.56 -22.28 -10.54
N ASP A 63 4.48 -21.07 -11.08
CA ASP A 63 5.00 -19.87 -10.43
C ASP A 63 3.87 -19.09 -9.77
N LEU A 64 4.14 -18.49 -8.61
CA LEU A 64 3.29 -17.48 -7.99
C LEU A 64 3.62 -16.10 -8.56
N SER A 65 3.20 -15.87 -9.80
CA SER A 65 3.36 -14.57 -10.46
C SER A 65 2.02 -13.91 -10.76
N LYS A 66 2.04 -12.59 -10.94
CA LYS A 66 0.87 -11.79 -11.33
C LYS A 66 1.29 -10.79 -12.37
N ARG A 67 0.66 -10.85 -13.54
CA ARG A 67 0.83 -9.88 -14.62
C ARG A 67 -0.40 -9.00 -14.75
N ARG A 68 -0.19 -7.70 -14.97
CA ARG A 68 -1.21 -6.70 -15.28
C ARG A 68 -0.87 -6.07 -16.61
N GLU A 69 -1.80 -6.07 -17.54
CA GLU A 69 -1.68 -5.40 -18.82
C GLU A 69 -2.78 -4.36 -18.95
N LYS A 70 -2.42 -3.09 -19.03
CA LYS A 70 -3.36 -1.98 -19.07
C LYS A 70 -3.25 -1.22 -20.39
N VAL A 71 -4.37 -1.06 -21.07
CA VAL A 71 -4.53 -0.21 -22.25
C VAL A 71 -5.45 0.96 -21.91
N GLY A 72 -5.07 2.17 -22.33
CA GLY A 72 -5.81 3.40 -22.07
C GLY A 72 -5.96 4.28 -23.30
N PHE A 73 -7.10 4.96 -23.39
CA PHE A 73 -7.39 5.99 -24.39
C PHE A 73 -7.89 7.24 -23.69
N GLY A 74 -7.37 8.40 -24.08
CA GLY A 74 -7.75 9.68 -23.51
C GLY A 74 -8.05 10.73 -24.58
N PHE A 75 -9.03 11.56 -24.30
CA PHE A 75 -9.29 12.79 -25.02
C PHE A 75 -9.40 13.93 -24.02
N GLU A 76 -8.67 15.00 -24.26
CA GLU A 76 -8.72 16.24 -23.48
C GLU A 76 -8.95 17.39 -24.45
N TYR A 77 -9.86 18.29 -24.10
CA TYR A 77 -10.16 19.52 -24.82
C TYR A 77 -10.08 20.69 -23.86
N ASN A 78 -9.45 21.79 -24.28
CA ASN A 78 -9.31 23.02 -23.51
C ASN A 78 -9.55 24.21 -24.44
N HIS A 79 -10.35 25.18 -23.99
CA HIS A 79 -10.57 26.44 -24.69
C HIS A 79 -10.96 27.51 -23.69
N ASP A 80 -10.18 28.59 -23.63
CA ASP A 80 -10.35 29.71 -22.71
C ASP A 80 -10.61 29.25 -21.26
N ILE A 81 -11.85 29.42 -20.80
CA ILE A 81 -12.29 29.12 -19.44
C ILE A 81 -12.79 27.69 -19.26
N TYR A 82 -13.05 26.93 -20.34
CA TYR A 82 -13.62 25.58 -20.26
C TYR A 82 -12.64 24.51 -20.72
N GLY A 83 -12.67 23.38 -20.04
CA GLY A 83 -12.01 22.18 -20.51
C GLY A 83 -12.86 20.95 -20.24
N ALA A 84 -12.69 19.93 -21.07
CA ALA A 84 -13.36 18.65 -20.92
C ALA A 84 -12.33 17.54 -21.07
N PHE A 85 -12.54 16.42 -20.39
CA PHE A 85 -11.74 15.22 -20.58
C PHE A 85 -12.62 13.98 -20.53
N VAL A 86 -12.20 12.95 -21.27
CA VAL A 86 -12.71 11.59 -21.19
C VAL A 86 -11.52 10.65 -21.28
N LYS A 87 -11.41 9.71 -20.36
CA LYS A 87 -10.37 8.67 -20.34
C LYS A 87 -11.04 7.33 -20.10
N TYR A 88 -10.70 6.34 -20.91
CA TYR A 88 -11.10 4.97 -20.74
C TYR A 88 -9.85 4.11 -20.59
N SER A 89 -9.85 3.17 -19.65
CA SER A 89 -8.80 2.17 -19.56
C SER A 89 -9.35 0.80 -19.22
N GLN A 90 -8.68 -0.24 -19.71
CA GLN A 90 -8.93 -1.63 -19.38
C GLN A 90 -7.62 -2.23 -18.86
N GLU A 91 -7.67 -2.88 -17.70
CA GLU A 91 -6.57 -3.66 -17.12
C GLU A 91 -6.99 -5.13 -17.09
N ASP A 92 -6.24 -5.98 -17.77
CA ASP A 92 -6.34 -7.44 -17.68
C ASP A 92 -5.27 -7.92 -16.69
N LYS A 93 -5.68 -8.73 -15.71
CA LYS A 93 -4.80 -9.27 -14.68
C LYS A 93 -4.86 -10.79 -14.68
N THR A 94 -3.70 -11.41 -14.89
CA THR A 94 -3.54 -12.87 -15.02
C THR A 94 -2.43 -13.39 -14.12
N GLY A 95 -2.47 -14.68 -13.75
CA GLY A 95 -1.39 -15.33 -13.00
C GLY A 95 -1.90 -16.29 -11.93
N MET A 96 -1.13 -16.52 -10.87
CA MET A 96 -1.49 -17.38 -9.74
C MET A 96 -1.12 -16.73 -8.40
N LYS A 97 -1.89 -17.02 -7.36
CA LYS A 97 -1.59 -16.61 -5.98
C LYS A 97 -1.76 -17.77 -5.02
N SER A 98 -1.00 -17.75 -3.93
CA SER A 98 -1.23 -18.69 -2.83
C SER A 98 -2.64 -18.48 -2.26
N SER A 99 -3.34 -19.59 -2.02
CA SER A 99 -4.64 -19.66 -1.37
C SER A 99 -4.77 -20.97 -0.61
N SER A 100 -5.69 -21.03 0.34
CA SER A 100 -5.97 -22.22 1.14
C SER A 100 -7.45 -22.54 1.10
N VAL A 101 -7.78 -23.82 1.07
CA VAL A 101 -9.14 -24.32 1.29
C VAL A 101 -9.14 -25.28 2.48
N SER A 102 -10.10 -25.13 3.38
CA SER A 102 -10.32 -26.06 4.48
C SER A 102 -11.33 -27.11 4.06
N ALA A 103 -10.83 -28.31 3.73
CA ALA A 103 -11.65 -29.48 3.42
C ALA A 103 -11.64 -30.44 4.63
N LYS A 104 -11.44 -31.74 4.41
CA LYS A 104 -11.12 -32.68 5.53
C LYS A 104 -9.78 -32.32 6.19
N THR A 105 -8.86 -31.80 5.38
CA THR A 105 -7.54 -31.30 5.75
C THR A 105 -7.36 -29.94 5.08
N PRO A 106 -6.62 -28.99 5.67
CA PRO A 106 -6.21 -27.77 4.98
C PRO A 106 -5.35 -28.08 3.76
N ILE A 107 -5.66 -27.47 2.63
CA ILE A 107 -4.92 -27.63 1.37
C ILE A 107 -4.53 -26.24 0.87
N ASN A 108 -3.23 -26.00 0.78
CA ASN A 108 -2.69 -24.84 0.08
C ASN A 108 -2.54 -25.16 -1.41
N PHE A 109 -2.93 -24.22 -2.26
CA PHE A 109 -2.89 -24.37 -3.71
C PHE A 109 -2.68 -23.02 -4.40
N GLY A 110 -2.27 -23.07 -5.68
CA GLY A 110 -2.22 -21.90 -6.54
C GLY A 110 -3.61 -21.55 -7.05
N LEU A 111 -4.22 -20.50 -6.50
CA LEU A 111 -5.47 -19.94 -7.00
C LEU A 111 -5.16 -19.11 -8.26
N PRO A 112 -5.69 -19.47 -9.43
CA PRO A 112 -5.53 -18.66 -10.63
C PRO A 112 -6.12 -17.26 -10.43
N ILE A 113 -5.61 -16.33 -11.21
CA ILE A 113 -6.09 -14.97 -11.34
C ILE A 113 -6.42 -14.78 -12.80
N ASP A 114 -7.66 -14.40 -13.08
CA ASP A 114 -8.12 -14.01 -14.39
C ASP A 114 -9.24 -12.99 -14.21
N SER A 115 -8.86 -11.71 -14.20
CA SER A 115 -9.79 -10.61 -13.93
C SER A 115 -9.54 -9.43 -14.86
N ARG A 116 -10.61 -8.72 -15.20
CA ARG A 116 -10.60 -7.53 -16.05
C ARG A 116 -11.22 -6.36 -15.31
N THR A 117 -10.51 -5.24 -15.26
CA THR A 117 -11.04 -3.98 -14.70
C THR A 117 -11.15 -2.93 -15.78
N LYS A 118 -12.35 -2.39 -16.00
CA LYS A 118 -12.60 -1.26 -16.90
C LYS A 118 -12.83 0.00 -16.07
N GLN A 119 -12.27 1.12 -16.50
CA GLN A 119 -12.41 2.41 -15.84
C GLN A 119 -12.75 3.49 -16.87
N LEU A 120 -13.74 4.33 -16.55
CA LEU A 120 -14.14 5.50 -17.32
C LEU A 120 -14.09 6.73 -16.42
N ASP A 121 -13.23 7.68 -16.78
CA ASP A 121 -13.14 9.01 -16.18
C ASP A 121 -13.65 10.04 -17.17
N ALA A 122 -14.62 10.86 -16.79
CA ALA A 122 -15.10 11.95 -17.63
C ALA A 122 -15.31 13.20 -16.79
N GLY A 123 -15.07 14.38 -17.35
CA GLY A 123 -15.30 15.60 -16.58
C GLY A 123 -15.22 16.88 -17.38
N VAL A 124 -15.73 17.94 -16.76
CA VAL A 124 -15.70 19.30 -17.26
C VAL A 124 -15.06 20.16 -16.17
N LYS A 125 -14.13 21.02 -16.57
CA LYS A 125 -13.49 22.03 -15.73
C LYS A 125 -13.83 23.43 -16.25
N LEU A 126 -14.01 24.35 -15.32
CA LEU A 126 -14.16 25.77 -15.55
C LEU A 126 -13.09 26.50 -14.75
N SER A 127 -12.35 27.40 -15.40
CA SER A 127 -11.27 28.18 -14.80
C SER A 127 -11.49 29.67 -15.06
N GLY A 128 -11.42 30.48 -14.02
CA GLY A 128 -11.35 31.95 -14.11
C GLY A 128 -10.05 32.48 -13.52
N ASP A 129 -9.96 33.80 -13.32
CA ASP A 129 -8.72 34.47 -12.88
C ASP A 129 -8.23 34.03 -11.50
N ASN A 130 -9.17 33.76 -10.57
CA ASN A 130 -8.87 33.40 -9.19
C ASN A 130 -9.65 32.17 -8.70
N TRP A 131 -10.21 31.39 -9.62
CA TRP A 131 -11.02 30.24 -9.28
C TRP A 131 -10.95 29.13 -10.33
N ILE A 132 -11.13 27.90 -9.87
CA ILE A 132 -11.30 26.74 -10.74
C ILE A 132 -12.36 25.82 -10.13
N THR A 133 -13.22 25.25 -10.96
CA THR A 133 -14.25 24.30 -10.57
C THR A 133 -14.23 23.12 -11.54
N GLN A 134 -14.38 21.91 -11.04
CA GLN A 134 -14.46 20.69 -11.86
C GLN A 134 -15.61 19.82 -11.40
N LEU A 135 -16.42 19.39 -12.36
CA LEU A 135 -17.40 18.32 -12.23
C LEU A 135 -16.85 17.09 -12.96
N SER A 136 -16.72 15.96 -12.27
CA SER A 136 -16.19 14.73 -12.87
C SER A 136 -16.98 13.50 -12.44
N TYR A 137 -17.05 12.54 -13.34
CA TYR A 137 -17.59 11.19 -13.15
C TYR A 137 -16.44 10.18 -13.24
N LEU A 138 -16.45 9.21 -12.32
CA LEU A 138 -15.58 8.02 -12.33
C LEU A 138 -16.50 6.79 -12.28
N GLY A 139 -16.37 5.90 -13.26
CA GLY A 139 -16.97 4.57 -13.26
C GLY A 139 -15.89 3.51 -13.30
N SER A 140 -16.02 2.47 -12.48
CA SER A 140 -15.13 1.30 -12.46
C SER A 140 -15.98 0.02 -12.47
N TYR A 141 -15.58 -0.95 -13.29
CA TYR A 141 -16.23 -2.25 -13.42
C TYR A 141 -15.15 -3.32 -13.31
N TYR A 142 -15.30 -4.23 -12.37
CA TYR A 142 -14.43 -5.37 -12.14
C TYR A 142 -15.18 -6.64 -12.53
N GLU A 143 -14.55 -7.44 -13.41
CA GLU A 143 -15.03 -8.72 -13.91
C GLU A 143 -13.99 -9.80 -13.53
N ASN A 144 -14.42 -10.95 -13.03
CA ASN A 144 -13.58 -12.08 -12.68
C ASN A 144 -14.08 -13.34 -13.41
N ASN A 145 -13.22 -13.92 -14.25
CA ASN A 145 -13.58 -15.08 -15.06
C ASN A 145 -13.60 -16.39 -14.25
N ILE A 146 -13.15 -16.35 -13.00
CA ILE A 146 -13.21 -17.47 -12.07
C ILE A 146 -14.47 -17.29 -11.22
N GLN A 147 -15.45 -18.17 -11.41
CA GLN A 147 -16.76 -18.12 -10.73
C GLN A 147 -16.79 -18.88 -9.40
N SER A 148 -16.21 -20.09 -9.37
CA SER A 148 -16.09 -20.89 -8.16
C SER A 148 -14.92 -21.86 -8.26
N ILE A 149 -14.44 -22.32 -7.10
CA ILE A 149 -13.50 -23.43 -7.02
C ILE A 149 -14.18 -24.59 -6.31
N SER A 150 -14.15 -25.77 -6.93
CA SER A 150 -14.70 -27.03 -6.46
C SER A 150 -13.62 -28.06 -6.21
N LEU A 151 -13.89 -29.06 -5.37
CA LEU A 151 -13.12 -30.30 -5.26
C LEU A 151 -13.86 -31.43 -5.98
N PRO A 152 -13.19 -32.52 -6.41
CA PRO A 152 -13.84 -33.62 -7.12
C PRO A 152 -15.00 -34.28 -6.37
N TYR A 153 -15.05 -34.12 -5.05
CA TYR A 153 -16.05 -34.69 -4.15
C TYR A 153 -16.93 -33.64 -3.46
N LYS A 154 -16.70 -32.34 -3.71
CA LYS A 154 -17.45 -31.25 -3.08
C LYS A 154 -17.44 -30.01 -3.98
N THR A 155 -18.60 -29.58 -4.44
CA THR A 155 -18.73 -28.38 -5.26
C THR A 155 -18.56 -27.11 -4.42
N ASP A 156 -18.13 -26.03 -5.08
CA ASP A 156 -18.16 -24.66 -4.57
C ASP A 156 -17.55 -24.49 -3.17
N VAL A 157 -16.31 -24.97 -3.02
CA VAL A 157 -15.56 -24.92 -1.76
C VAL A 157 -14.92 -23.56 -1.49
N LEU A 158 -14.76 -22.73 -2.52
CA LEU A 158 -14.26 -21.37 -2.39
C LEU A 158 -14.97 -20.45 -3.38
N ALA A 159 -15.51 -19.34 -2.85
CA ALA A 159 -16.03 -18.23 -3.62
C ALA A 159 -14.89 -17.23 -3.91
N PRO A 160 -14.57 -16.96 -5.19
CA PRO A 160 -13.56 -15.98 -5.58
C PRO A 160 -14.08 -14.55 -5.43
N THR A 161 -13.29 -13.56 -5.84
CA THR A 161 -13.70 -12.15 -5.74
C THR A 161 -14.84 -11.87 -6.72
N PRO A 162 -16.00 -11.37 -6.29
CA PRO A 162 -17.13 -11.23 -7.18
C PRO A 162 -17.00 -10.02 -8.11
N ASP A 163 -17.69 -10.09 -9.24
CA ASP A 163 -17.94 -8.99 -10.15
C ASP A 163 -18.59 -7.84 -9.38
N ASN A 164 -18.07 -6.63 -9.58
CA ASN A 164 -18.58 -5.45 -8.89
C ASN A 164 -18.30 -4.18 -9.69
N GLN A 165 -19.05 -3.14 -9.38
CA GLN A 165 -18.91 -1.84 -10.02
C GLN A 165 -19.01 -0.70 -9.02
N ALA A 166 -18.33 0.40 -9.32
CA ALA A 166 -18.33 1.61 -8.51
C ALA A 166 -18.49 2.86 -9.40
N HIS A 167 -19.44 3.72 -9.04
CA HIS A 167 -19.74 4.95 -9.75
C HIS A 167 -19.66 6.13 -8.79
N GLN A 168 -18.98 7.20 -9.19
CA GLN A 168 -18.82 8.40 -8.38
C GLN A 168 -18.98 9.65 -9.23
N VAL A 169 -19.66 10.65 -8.69
CA VAL A 169 -19.71 12.01 -9.21
C VAL A 169 -19.07 12.94 -8.18
N ALA A 170 -18.10 13.73 -8.62
CA ALA A 170 -17.34 14.65 -7.80
C ALA A 170 -17.49 16.08 -8.32
N LEU A 171 -17.83 17.00 -7.42
CA LEU A 171 -17.72 18.44 -7.63
C LEU A 171 -16.55 18.93 -6.78
N SER A 172 -15.61 19.64 -7.39
CA SER A 172 -14.49 20.26 -6.68
C SER A 172 -14.29 21.68 -7.13
N GLY A 173 -13.73 22.51 -6.26
CA GLY A 173 -13.38 23.87 -6.59
C GLY A 173 -12.31 24.45 -5.68
N GLN A 174 -11.63 25.45 -6.19
CA GLN A 174 -10.67 26.27 -5.45
C GLN A 174 -10.95 27.73 -5.77
N TYR A 175 -10.88 28.57 -4.74
CA TYR A 175 -11.09 30.01 -4.83
C TYR A 175 -10.00 30.74 -4.06
N GLN A 176 -9.40 31.75 -4.69
CA GLN A 176 -8.44 32.63 -4.06
C GLN A 176 -9.05 34.03 -3.89
N PHE A 177 -9.16 34.47 -2.63
CA PHE A 177 -9.59 35.80 -2.23
C PHE A 177 -8.46 36.52 -1.50
N ASP A 178 -7.81 37.48 -2.17
CA ASP A 178 -6.63 38.18 -1.65
C ASP A 178 -5.55 37.19 -1.17
N ARG A 179 -5.33 37.11 0.15
CA ARG A 179 -4.37 36.22 0.81
C ARG A 179 -4.98 34.94 1.39
N THR A 180 -6.24 34.69 1.07
CA THR A 180 -7.00 33.52 1.54
C THR A 180 -7.27 32.59 0.38
N VAL A 181 -6.91 31.32 0.54
CA VAL A 181 -7.23 30.25 -0.41
C VAL A 181 -8.22 29.29 0.25
N MET A 182 -9.30 29.00 -0.45
CA MET A 182 -10.32 28.04 -0.07
C MET A 182 -10.36 26.93 -1.12
N SER A 183 -10.45 25.69 -0.68
CA SER A 183 -10.68 24.55 -1.56
C SER A 183 -11.77 23.66 -1.00
N GLY A 184 -12.58 23.09 -1.89
CA GLY A 184 -13.70 22.24 -1.54
C GLY A 184 -13.84 21.09 -2.52
N ARG A 185 -14.28 19.92 -2.03
CA ARG A 185 -14.64 18.77 -2.86
C ARG A 185 -15.77 17.99 -2.20
N VAL A 186 -16.80 17.68 -2.97
CA VAL A 186 -17.90 16.78 -2.57
C VAL A 186 -17.96 15.65 -3.60
N VAL A 187 -18.02 14.41 -3.12
CA VAL A 187 -18.11 13.20 -3.95
C VAL A 187 -19.27 12.37 -3.45
N THR A 188 -20.22 12.09 -4.32
CA THR A 188 -21.29 11.12 -4.06
C THR A 188 -21.10 9.92 -4.98
N GLY A 189 -21.40 8.73 -4.51
CA GLY A 189 -21.23 7.54 -5.33
C GLY A 189 -21.94 6.32 -4.79
N ARG A 190 -21.92 5.26 -5.59
CA ARG A 190 -22.51 3.97 -5.29
C ARG A 190 -21.58 2.86 -5.72
N MET A 191 -21.40 1.86 -4.86
CA MET A 191 -20.75 0.60 -5.17
C MET A 191 -21.82 -0.49 -5.21
N ILE A 192 -21.78 -1.36 -6.22
CA ILE A 192 -22.79 -2.38 -6.50
C ILE A 192 -22.09 -3.72 -6.71
N GLN A 193 -22.64 -4.79 -6.15
CA GLN A 193 -22.23 -6.18 -6.34
C GLN A 193 -23.51 -7.02 -6.38
N ASP A 194 -23.86 -7.54 -7.57
CA ASP A 194 -25.07 -8.32 -7.84
C ASP A 194 -24.82 -9.69 -8.49
N GLU A 195 -23.60 -10.21 -8.38
CA GLU A 195 -23.23 -11.55 -8.83
C GLU A 195 -23.99 -12.64 -8.06
N SER A 196 -24.22 -13.76 -8.75
CA SER A 196 -24.80 -14.95 -8.15
C SER A 196 -23.89 -15.51 -7.07
N LEU A 197 -24.48 -15.92 -5.95
CA LEU A 197 -23.77 -16.63 -4.91
C LEU A 197 -23.43 -18.04 -5.41
N ILE A 198 -22.33 -18.61 -4.91
CA ILE A 198 -22.01 -20.01 -5.13
C ILE A 198 -23.15 -20.93 -4.63
N GLU A 199 -23.33 -22.07 -5.29
CA GLU A 199 -24.44 -22.99 -5.03
C GLU A 199 -24.16 -23.85 -3.78
N LEU A 200 -24.74 -23.45 -2.65
CA LEU A 200 -24.69 -24.21 -1.41
C LEU A 200 -26.11 -24.62 -0.97
N ALA A 201 -26.27 -25.88 -0.56
CA ALA A 201 -27.54 -26.38 -0.05
C ALA A 201 -27.99 -25.56 1.17
N GLY A 202 -29.20 -24.99 1.11
CA GLY A 202 -29.73 -24.13 2.17
C GLY A 202 -29.34 -22.64 2.05
N ASN A 203 -28.71 -22.22 0.95
CA ASN A 203 -28.50 -20.80 0.67
C ASN A 203 -29.86 -20.09 0.47
N PRO A 204 -30.20 -19.06 1.28
CA PRO A 204 -31.48 -18.35 1.17
C PRO A 204 -31.59 -17.46 -0.07
N LEU A 205 -30.47 -17.10 -0.70
CA LEU A 205 -30.39 -16.14 -1.80
C LEU A 205 -29.70 -16.77 -3.01
N GLN A 206 -30.13 -16.35 -4.21
CA GLN A 206 -29.47 -16.72 -5.47
C GLN A 206 -28.36 -15.73 -5.82
N SER A 207 -28.62 -14.44 -5.64
CA SER A 207 -27.63 -13.36 -5.72
C SER A 207 -27.79 -12.43 -4.52
N TRP A 208 -26.74 -11.68 -4.20
CA TRP A 208 -26.80 -10.65 -3.16
C TRP A 208 -27.00 -9.28 -3.81
N ASP A 209 -27.79 -8.40 -3.19
CA ASP A 209 -28.02 -7.03 -3.64
C ASP A 209 -27.02 -6.07 -2.97
N GLY A 210 -25.73 -6.38 -3.10
CA GLY A 210 -24.66 -5.60 -2.51
C GLY A 210 -24.71 -4.15 -2.98
N GLN A 211 -25.03 -3.21 -2.09
CA GLN A 211 -25.06 -1.79 -2.40
C GLN A 211 -24.48 -0.95 -1.27
N ILE A 212 -23.47 -0.13 -1.57
CA ILE A 212 -22.93 0.85 -0.63
C ILE A 212 -23.03 2.24 -1.24
N ASN A 213 -23.77 3.11 -0.58
CA ASN A 213 -23.79 4.54 -0.91
C ASN A 213 -22.61 5.22 -0.22
N THR A 214 -21.95 6.12 -0.94
CA THR A 214 -20.77 6.83 -0.45
C THR A 214 -20.97 8.33 -0.54
N LEU A 215 -20.60 9.05 0.52
CA LEU A 215 -20.56 10.51 0.54
C LEU A 215 -19.23 10.96 1.14
N ASN A 216 -18.43 11.68 0.37
CA ASN A 216 -17.17 12.23 0.81
C ASN A 216 -17.20 13.75 0.65
N GLY A 217 -16.76 14.47 1.68
CA GLY A 217 -16.65 15.92 1.69
C GLY A 217 -15.28 16.35 2.17
N HIS A 218 -14.69 17.33 1.51
CA HIS A 218 -13.46 18.00 1.94
C HIS A 218 -13.66 19.50 1.81
N PHE A 219 -13.29 20.23 2.84
CA PHE A 219 -13.17 21.68 2.79
C PHE A 219 -11.91 22.11 3.53
N ALA A 220 -11.12 22.98 2.92
CA ALA A 220 -9.95 23.57 3.53
C ALA A 220 -9.89 25.07 3.25
N VAL A 221 -9.44 25.82 4.25
CA VAL A 221 -9.20 27.25 4.15
C VAL A 221 -7.83 27.56 4.74
N THR A 222 -7.07 28.41 4.06
CA THR A 222 -5.78 28.91 4.55
C THR A 222 -5.68 30.39 4.26
N SER A 223 -5.33 31.19 5.27
CA SER A 223 -5.24 32.64 5.16
C SER A 223 -3.93 33.16 5.75
N MET A 224 -3.26 34.06 5.03
CA MET A 224 -2.14 34.85 5.58
C MET A 224 -2.70 36.08 6.30
N LEU A 225 -2.96 35.96 7.61
CA LEU A 225 -3.45 37.08 8.43
C LEU A 225 -2.44 38.23 8.53
N THR A 226 -1.14 37.89 8.52
CA THR A 226 -0.04 38.87 8.43
C THR A 226 1.06 38.33 7.51
N SER A 227 2.11 39.11 7.24
CA SER A 227 3.28 38.61 6.50
C SER A 227 4.06 37.50 7.25
N ARG A 228 3.76 37.28 8.53
CA ARG A 228 4.43 36.30 9.40
C ARG A 228 3.50 35.18 9.86
N LEU A 229 2.19 35.40 9.94
CA LEU A 229 1.21 34.45 10.47
C LEU A 229 0.30 33.93 9.36
N ARG A 230 0.29 32.60 9.19
CA ARG A 230 -0.68 31.86 8.38
C ARG A 230 -1.52 30.98 9.29
N LEU A 231 -2.84 31.05 9.15
CA LEU A 231 -3.76 30.11 9.79
C LEU A 231 -4.41 29.22 8.74
N GLY A 232 -4.61 27.96 9.08
CA GLY A 232 -5.26 26.98 8.22
C GLY A 232 -6.24 26.11 9.01
N GLY A 233 -7.32 25.71 8.35
CA GLY A 233 -8.29 24.77 8.88
C GLY A 233 -8.80 23.85 7.78
N SER A 234 -9.11 22.60 8.12
CA SER A 234 -9.78 21.69 7.20
C SER A 234 -10.75 20.74 7.89
N VAL A 235 -11.76 20.33 7.14
CA VAL A 235 -12.75 19.33 7.53
C VAL A 235 -12.81 18.27 6.43
N ASN A 236 -12.72 17.01 6.83
CA ASN A 236 -12.95 15.87 5.97
C ASN A 236 -14.12 15.05 6.53
N TYR A 237 -15.03 14.66 5.65
CA TYR A 237 -16.15 13.79 5.91
C TYR A 237 -16.08 12.62 4.94
N SER A 238 -16.27 11.40 5.40
CA SER A 238 -16.37 10.21 4.56
C SER A 238 -17.37 9.27 5.19
N ASP A 239 -18.38 8.92 4.43
CA ASP A 239 -19.47 8.07 4.85
C ASP A 239 -19.66 6.94 3.85
N ARG A 240 -19.82 5.74 4.39
CA ARG A 240 -20.09 4.51 3.65
C ARG A 240 -21.26 3.84 4.34
N ASP A 241 -22.40 3.91 3.67
CA ASP A 241 -23.68 3.43 4.16
C ASP A 241 -24.08 2.20 3.34
N ASN A 242 -24.13 1.04 4.01
CA ASN A 242 -24.38 -0.25 3.39
C ASN A 242 -25.89 -0.54 3.37
N GLN A 243 -26.46 -0.43 2.18
CA GLN A 243 -27.89 -0.57 1.91
C GLN A 243 -28.27 -1.98 1.45
N SER A 244 -27.36 -2.95 1.57
CA SER A 244 -27.57 -4.32 1.11
C SER A 244 -28.58 -5.05 2.00
N SER A 245 -29.28 -6.05 1.46
CA SER A 245 -30.17 -6.88 2.27
C SER A 245 -29.40 -7.79 3.23
N THR A 246 -30.07 -8.14 4.33
CA THR A 246 -29.60 -9.16 5.25
C THR A 246 -30.42 -10.43 5.11
N ALA A 247 -29.75 -11.59 5.10
CA ALA A 247 -30.35 -12.90 5.09
C ALA A 247 -29.64 -13.82 6.10
N GLN A 248 -30.30 -14.91 6.50
CA GLN A 248 -29.73 -15.91 7.40
C GLN A 248 -29.11 -17.04 6.60
N PHE A 249 -27.79 -17.17 6.69
CA PHE A 249 -27.03 -18.21 6.01
C PHE A 249 -26.79 -19.37 6.95
N LEU A 250 -27.02 -20.59 6.47
CA LEU A 250 -26.61 -21.79 7.18
C LEU A 250 -25.09 -21.86 7.19
N GLN A 251 -24.48 -21.79 8.37
CA GLN A 251 -23.02 -21.92 8.52
C GLN A 251 -22.66 -23.35 8.90
N TYR A 252 -21.53 -23.82 8.36
CA TYR A 252 -20.94 -25.08 8.79
C TYR A 252 -20.53 -24.98 10.27
N SER A 253 -21.02 -25.91 11.09
CA SER A 253 -20.61 -26.06 12.49
C SER A 253 -20.00 -27.44 12.65
N PHE A 254 -18.78 -27.50 13.17
CA PHE A 254 -18.10 -28.76 13.47
C PHE A 254 -18.86 -29.56 14.55
N ASN A 255 -19.61 -28.89 15.44
CA ASN A 255 -20.54 -29.51 16.37
C ASN A 255 -21.92 -29.66 15.69
N GLY A 256 -22.20 -30.84 15.16
CA GLY A 256 -23.26 -31.12 14.18
C GLY A 256 -24.71 -31.17 14.70
N LEU A 257 -24.99 -30.73 15.93
CA LEU A 257 -26.37 -30.72 16.45
C LEU A 257 -27.15 -29.43 16.12
N THR A 258 -26.46 -28.37 15.69
CA THR A 258 -27.10 -27.15 15.19
C THR A 258 -26.25 -26.54 14.08
N GLY A 259 -26.68 -26.65 12.81
CA GLY A 259 -26.22 -25.69 11.82
C GLY A 259 -26.66 -24.31 12.29
N ALA A 260 -25.72 -23.44 12.63
CA ALA A 260 -26.06 -22.12 13.16
C ALA A 260 -26.44 -21.23 11.97
N LEU A 261 -27.71 -20.84 11.89
CA LEU A 261 -28.12 -19.75 11.03
C LEU A 261 -27.42 -18.47 11.51
N ARG A 262 -26.56 -17.89 10.66
CA ARG A 262 -25.92 -16.60 10.93
C ARG A 262 -26.41 -15.57 9.92
N GLN A 263 -26.82 -14.42 10.43
CA GLN A 263 -27.19 -13.28 9.61
C GLN A 263 -25.93 -12.53 9.18
N ASN A 264 -25.83 -12.13 7.91
CA ASN A 264 -24.78 -11.22 7.47
C ASN A 264 -24.96 -9.83 8.11
N VAL A 265 -23.85 -9.13 8.32
CA VAL A 265 -23.84 -7.79 8.94
C VAL A 265 -23.56 -6.72 7.88
N THR A 266 -24.42 -5.71 7.81
CA THR A 266 -24.23 -4.53 6.97
C THR A 266 -23.44 -3.49 7.76
N GLN A 267 -22.12 -3.48 7.57
CA GLN A 267 -21.24 -2.53 8.25
C GLN A 267 -21.25 -1.16 7.57
N ASP A 268 -21.54 -0.14 8.36
CA ASP A 268 -21.47 1.26 7.99
C ASP A 268 -20.28 1.91 8.67
N ILE A 269 -19.63 2.86 8.00
CA ILE A 269 -18.48 3.57 8.55
C ILE A 269 -18.58 5.06 8.18
N THR A 270 -18.68 5.90 9.20
CA THR A 270 -18.60 7.36 9.06
C THR A 270 -17.32 7.86 9.69
N ARG A 271 -16.57 8.72 8.98
CA ARG A 271 -15.31 9.32 9.42
C ARG A 271 -15.39 10.83 9.30
N LYS A 272 -15.07 11.53 10.38
CA LYS A 272 -14.99 13.00 10.45
C LYS A 272 -13.60 13.39 10.91
N THR A 273 -12.89 14.23 10.17
CA THR A 273 -11.56 14.72 10.56
C THR A 273 -11.53 16.24 10.52
N TYR A 274 -11.20 16.85 11.64
CA TYR A 274 -11.07 18.28 11.82
C TYR A 274 -9.60 18.60 12.07
N LYS A 275 -9.06 19.60 11.39
CA LYS A 275 -7.68 20.06 11.58
C LYS A 275 -7.65 21.56 11.68
N VAL A 276 -6.92 22.08 12.66
CA VAL A 276 -6.63 23.52 12.80
C VAL A 276 -5.13 23.68 13.02
N ASN A 277 -4.50 24.58 12.28
CA ASN A 277 -3.07 24.84 12.42
C ASN A 277 -2.72 26.32 12.24
N GLY A 278 -1.62 26.70 12.86
CA GLY A 278 -1.00 28.01 12.71
C GLY A 278 0.47 27.85 12.35
N SER A 279 0.95 28.69 11.44
CA SER A 279 2.35 28.76 11.02
C SER A 279 2.84 30.20 11.20
N TYR A 280 3.79 30.40 12.11
CA TYR A 280 4.35 31.70 12.44
C TYR A 280 5.84 31.79 12.08
N ARG A 281 6.21 32.80 11.29
CA ARG A 281 7.59 33.15 10.97
C ARG A 281 8.11 34.10 12.05
N ILE A 282 8.90 33.56 12.98
CA ILE A 282 9.48 34.32 14.10
C ILE A 282 10.46 35.37 13.56
N ALA A 283 11.38 34.92 12.69
CA ALA A 283 12.37 35.74 12.02
C ALA A 283 12.68 35.16 10.63
N SER A 284 13.55 35.80 9.85
CA SER A 284 14.08 35.14 8.65
C SER A 284 14.84 33.88 9.07
N GLY A 285 14.61 32.76 8.39
CA GLY A 285 15.25 31.51 8.78
C GLY A 285 14.56 30.72 9.90
N TYR A 286 13.51 31.24 10.55
CA TYR A 286 12.87 30.56 11.69
C TYR A 286 11.36 30.52 11.54
N ARG A 287 10.78 29.32 11.51
CA ARG A 287 9.34 29.10 11.42
C ARG A 287 8.89 28.04 12.42
N VAL A 288 7.90 28.40 13.23
CA VAL A 288 7.19 27.45 14.10
C VAL A 288 5.81 27.20 13.53
N GLN A 289 5.38 25.95 13.56
CA GLN A 289 4.02 25.54 13.25
C GLN A 289 3.47 24.71 14.40
N ALA A 290 2.21 24.88 14.70
CA ALA A 290 1.51 24.05 15.67
C ALA A 290 0.10 23.76 15.15
N GLY A 291 -0.44 22.61 15.51
CA GLY A 291 -1.79 22.23 15.12
C GLY A 291 -2.43 21.23 16.06
N VAL A 292 -3.76 21.16 15.95
CA VAL A 292 -4.61 20.20 16.62
C VAL A 292 -5.44 19.49 15.55
N ASP A 293 -5.41 18.16 15.61
CA ASP A 293 -6.12 17.27 14.71
C ASP A 293 -7.09 16.43 15.56
N ARG A 294 -8.36 16.35 15.15
CA ARG A 294 -9.37 15.46 15.75
C ARG A 294 -9.97 14.57 14.68
N LYS A 295 -9.94 13.26 14.89
CA LYS A 295 -10.52 12.26 13.99
C LYS A 295 -11.54 11.42 14.74
N GLU A 296 -12.79 11.48 14.31
CA GLU A 296 -13.88 10.67 14.82
C GLU A 296 -14.23 9.59 13.79
N VAL A 297 -14.42 8.37 14.25
CA VAL A 297 -14.89 7.26 13.42
C VAL A 297 -16.01 6.53 14.13
N GLU A 298 -17.16 6.47 13.47
CA GLU A 298 -18.36 5.76 13.89
C GLU A 298 -18.51 4.51 13.01
N ARG A 299 -18.88 3.37 13.60
CA ARG A 299 -19.02 2.09 12.93
C ARG A 299 -20.23 1.33 13.48
N THR A 300 -20.99 0.69 12.61
CA THR A 300 -22.02 -0.28 13.03
C THR A 300 -21.42 -1.70 13.12
N TYR A 301 -21.98 -2.54 13.99
CA TYR A 301 -21.57 -3.94 14.19
C TYR A 301 -20.07 -4.16 14.46
N SER A 302 -19.42 -3.21 15.16
CA SER A 302 -18.03 -3.32 15.59
C SER A 302 -17.95 -3.53 17.11
N ASP A 303 -16.83 -4.06 17.60
CA ASP A 303 -16.62 -4.25 19.05
C ASP A 303 -16.52 -2.92 19.81
N ARG A 304 -16.33 -1.81 19.07
CA ARG A 304 -16.41 -0.44 19.56
C ARG A 304 -17.03 0.44 18.50
N GLU A 305 -18.19 1.01 18.79
CA GLU A 305 -18.97 1.79 17.83
C GLU A 305 -18.31 3.13 17.48
N GLN A 306 -17.68 3.80 18.44
CA GLN A 306 -17.11 5.13 18.25
C GLN A 306 -15.67 5.15 18.73
N THR A 307 -14.78 5.72 17.92
CA THR A 307 -13.39 6.03 18.28
C THR A 307 -13.10 7.49 17.95
N HIS A 308 -12.47 8.21 18.87
CA HIS A 308 -11.93 9.55 18.63
C HIS A 308 -10.43 9.59 18.91
N ASP A 309 -9.67 10.08 17.95
CA ASP A 309 -8.24 10.36 18.04
C ASP A 309 -8.05 11.89 18.11
N ASP A 310 -7.49 12.39 19.20
CA ASP A 310 -7.11 13.80 19.38
C ASP A 310 -5.57 13.90 19.40
N SER A 311 -4.99 14.69 18.49
CA SER A 311 -3.53 14.87 18.34
C SER A 311 -3.14 16.34 18.40
N VAL A 312 -2.08 16.63 19.14
CA VAL A 312 -1.43 17.94 19.20
C VAL A 312 0.01 17.78 18.72
N TRP A 313 0.42 18.63 17.78
CA TRP A 313 1.75 18.58 17.19
C TRP A 313 2.39 19.95 17.06
N MET A 314 3.72 19.97 17.12
CA MET A 314 4.54 21.16 16.88
C MET A 314 5.66 20.83 15.89
N LYS A 315 5.96 21.77 15.00
CA LYS A 315 7.09 21.72 14.07
C LYS A 315 7.93 22.98 14.18
N LEU A 316 9.23 22.82 14.31
CA LEU A 316 10.21 23.90 14.22
C LEU A 316 11.06 23.69 12.98
N ASN A 317 11.10 24.68 12.09
CA ASN A 317 11.96 24.71 10.92
C ASN A 317 12.97 25.85 11.08
N VAL A 318 14.26 25.51 11.00
CA VAL A 318 15.38 26.45 11.08
C VAL A 318 16.21 26.38 9.80
N ASN A 319 16.15 27.44 9.00
CA ASN A 319 16.92 27.66 7.78
C ASN A 319 17.66 29.00 7.83
N ALA A 320 18.07 29.42 9.03
CA ALA A 320 18.77 30.70 9.27
C ALA A 320 20.26 30.64 8.95
N PHE A 321 20.80 29.44 8.76
CA PHE A 321 22.19 29.20 8.42
C PHE A 321 22.27 28.78 6.96
N ASP A 322 23.22 29.33 6.22
CA ASP A 322 23.33 29.08 4.77
C ASP A 322 23.62 27.61 4.43
N THR A 323 24.27 26.89 5.34
CA THR A 323 24.65 25.49 5.15
C THR A 323 23.74 24.51 5.87
N PHE A 324 22.86 24.93 6.80
CA PHE A 324 22.03 24.01 7.60
C PHE A 324 20.52 24.29 7.45
N ASN A 325 19.76 23.22 7.33
CA ASN A 325 18.31 23.21 7.47
C ASN A 325 17.91 22.13 8.48
N ILE A 326 17.32 22.56 9.59
CA ILE A 326 16.89 21.68 10.69
C ILE A 326 15.37 21.70 10.76
N ARG A 327 14.76 20.51 10.84
CA ARG A 327 13.33 20.34 11.07
C ARG A 327 13.13 19.41 12.26
N LEU A 328 12.42 19.88 13.27
CA LEU A 328 12.02 19.08 14.43
C LEU A 328 10.50 19.01 14.46
N LYS A 329 9.93 17.81 14.49
CA LYS A 329 8.50 17.56 14.72
C LYS A 329 8.35 16.80 16.03
N ALA A 330 7.41 17.24 16.86
CA ALA A 330 6.94 16.49 18.03
C ALA A 330 5.43 16.37 17.98
N GLU A 331 4.89 15.24 18.45
CA GLU A 331 3.47 14.92 18.44
C GLU A 331 3.09 14.11 19.68
N HIS A 332 1.95 14.46 20.27
CA HIS A 332 1.26 13.68 21.28
C HIS A 332 -0.17 13.44 20.84
N ALA A 333 -0.63 12.19 20.82
CA ALA A 333 -1.96 11.83 20.37
C ALA A 333 -2.61 10.79 21.29
N ASN A 334 -3.90 10.97 21.58
CA ASN A 334 -4.69 10.05 22.38
C ASN A 334 -5.87 9.54 21.58
N ARG A 335 -6.03 8.21 21.52
CA ARG A 335 -7.23 7.55 21.04
C ARG A 335 -8.05 7.08 22.23
N SER A 336 -9.34 7.39 22.21
CA SER A 336 -10.35 6.73 23.03
C SER A 336 -11.66 6.62 22.26
N GLY A 337 -12.80 6.45 22.93
CA GLY A 337 -14.05 6.13 22.27
C GLY A 337 -15.12 5.54 23.19
N SER A 338 -16.21 5.04 22.59
CA SER A 338 -17.33 4.45 23.32
C SER A 338 -16.94 3.16 24.06
N LYS A 339 -17.88 2.60 24.84
CA LYS A 339 -17.66 1.35 25.57
C LYS A 339 -17.29 0.21 24.61
N TYR A 340 -16.19 -0.48 24.90
CA TYR A 340 -15.83 -1.71 24.19
C TYR A 340 -16.76 -2.84 24.62
N GLN A 341 -17.40 -3.49 23.66
CA GLN A 341 -18.27 -4.65 23.87
C GLN A 341 -17.92 -5.68 22.82
N ALA A 342 -17.43 -6.86 23.23
CA ALA A 342 -17.27 -7.97 22.32
C ALA A 342 -18.63 -8.26 21.66
N SER A 343 -18.77 -7.97 20.37
CA SER A 343 -20.06 -8.04 19.71
C SER A 343 -20.44 -9.51 19.50
N LYS A 344 -21.68 -9.88 19.88
CA LYS A 344 -22.21 -11.23 19.61
C LYS A 344 -22.22 -11.57 18.11
N TYR A 345 -22.22 -10.54 17.26
CA TYR A 345 -22.29 -10.65 15.80
C TYR A 345 -20.91 -10.78 15.15
N THR A 346 -19.83 -10.39 15.83
CA THR A 346 -18.45 -10.48 15.31
C THR A 346 -17.67 -11.66 15.86
N SER A 347 -18.01 -12.16 17.07
CA SER A 347 -17.69 -13.52 17.55
C SER A 347 -18.22 -13.72 18.96
N SER A 348 -18.97 -14.81 19.21
CA SER A 348 -19.26 -15.29 20.57
C SER A 348 -18.04 -15.89 21.28
N GLU A 349 -16.89 -15.93 20.61
CA GLU A 349 -15.69 -16.70 20.99
C GLU A 349 -14.48 -15.81 21.32
N ASN A 350 -14.62 -14.47 21.33
CA ASN A 350 -13.52 -13.57 21.66
C ASN A 350 -13.46 -13.29 23.16
N ASN A 351 -12.26 -13.37 23.76
CA ASN A 351 -12.07 -13.11 25.19
C ASN A 351 -12.58 -11.70 25.55
N PRO A 352 -13.40 -11.51 26.61
CA PRO A 352 -13.91 -10.20 27.01
C PRO A 352 -12.84 -9.13 27.27
N LEU A 353 -11.62 -9.55 27.59
CA LEU A 353 -10.47 -8.67 27.84
C LEU A 353 -9.71 -8.26 26.56
N LEU A 354 -10.00 -8.90 25.42
CA LEU A 354 -9.38 -8.58 24.14
C LEU A 354 -9.71 -7.14 23.73
N ARG A 355 -8.68 -6.41 23.30
CA ARG A 355 -8.82 -5.12 22.61
C ARG A 355 -8.13 -5.20 21.26
N LYS A 356 -8.90 -5.07 20.18
CA LYS A 356 -8.35 -4.92 18.83
C LYS A 356 -7.61 -3.59 18.75
N TYR A 357 -6.32 -3.59 18.42
CA TYR A 357 -5.43 -2.41 18.49
C TYR A 357 -5.98 -1.18 17.73
N TYR A 358 -6.66 -1.37 16.61
CA TYR A 358 -7.26 -0.28 15.83
C TYR A 358 -8.53 0.33 16.44
N LEU A 359 -9.06 -0.27 17.52
CA LEU A 359 -10.20 0.21 18.32
C LEU A 359 -9.82 0.53 19.77
N ALA A 360 -8.66 0.05 20.24
CA ALA A 360 -8.20 0.21 21.60
C ALA A 360 -7.88 1.67 21.96
N ASP A 361 -7.92 1.98 23.25
CA ASP A 361 -7.36 3.23 23.74
C ASP A 361 -5.85 3.22 23.51
N ARG A 362 -5.29 4.34 23.06
CA ARG A 362 -3.86 4.43 22.72
C ARG A 362 -3.32 5.82 23.05
N SER A 363 -2.19 5.88 23.73
CA SER A 363 -1.38 7.10 23.87
C SER A 363 -0.17 6.98 22.96
N ARG A 364 -0.01 7.91 22.01
CA ARG A 364 1.13 7.97 21.10
C ARG A 364 1.99 9.19 21.39
N ASN A 365 3.28 8.98 21.54
CA ASN A 365 4.28 10.05 21.52
C ASN A 365 5.23 9.82 20.34
N ALA A 366 5.48 10.86 19.55
CA ALA A 366 6.40 10.75 18.42
C ALA A 366 7.27 12.00 18.28
N VAL A 367 8.54 11.78 17.93
CA VAL A 367 9.50 12.84 17.61
C VAL A 367 10.27 12.46 16.34
N GLU A 368 10.51 13.45 15.49
CA GLU A 368 11.29 13.31 14.27
C GLU A 368 12.21 14.52 14.11
N LEU A 369 13.49 14.27 13.87
CA LEU A 369 14.49 15.28 13.58
C LEU A 369 15.07 15.04 12.19
N THR A 370 14.96 16.02 11.30
CA THR A 370 15.71 16.08 10.05
C THR A 370 16.78 17.17 10.13
N VAL A 371 17.99 16.86 9.68
CA VAL A 371 19.07 17.82 9.48
C VAL A 371 19.60 17.66 8.07
N ALA A 372 19.45 18.68 7.23
CA ALA A 372 20.14 18.79 5.95
C ALA A 372 21.31 19.77 6.10
N HIS A 373 22.49 19.36 5.67
CA HIS A 373 23.74 20.11 5.80
C HIS A 373 24.53 20.07 4.50
N ALA A 374 24.85 21.24 3.95
CA ALA A 374 25.71 21.40 2.78
C ALA A 374 27.00 22.14 3.19
N PRO A 375 27.98 21.44 3.81
CA PRO A 375 29.21 22.07 4.30
C PRO A 375 30.08 22.67 3.19
N THR A 376 29.98 22.11 1.98
CA THR A 376 30.72 22.53 0.79
C THR A 376 29.80 22.48 -0.42
N SER A 377 30.21 23.09 -1.54
CA SER A 377 29.45 23.01 -2.79
C SER A 377 29.44 21.63 -3.45
N TRP A 378 30.36 20.74 -3.04
CA TRP A 378 30.50 19.40 -3.61
C TRP A 378 29.87 18.32 -2.72
N MET A 379 29.32 18.66 -1.55
CA MET A 379 28.79 17.69 -0.59
C MET A 379 27.49 18.18 0.04
N SER A 380 26.46 17.34 0.01
CA SER A 380 25.27 17.51 0.85
C SER A 380 25.03 16.26 1.70
N VAL A 381 24.63 16.47 2.95
CA VAL A 381 24.37 15.43 3.94
C VAL A 381 22.96 15.63 4.47
N ASP A 382 22.12 14.62 4.37
CA ASP A 382 20.78 14.58 4.93
C ASP A 382 20.72 13.49 6.00
N PHE A 383 20.36 13.87 7.22
CA PHE A 383 20.19 12.97 8.36
C PHE A 383 18.76 13.06 8.88
N THR A 384 18.12 11.92 9.13
CA THR A 384 16.81 11.84 9.77
C THR A 384 16.88 10.84 10.90
N THR A 385 16.26 11.15 12.04
CA THR A 385 16.00 10.18 13.11
C THR A 385 14.57 10.30 13.60
N ARG A 386 13.96 9.17 13.91
CA ARG A 386 12.56 9.05 14.34
C ARG A 386 12.46 8.18 15.57
N TYR A 387 11.51 8.50 16.43
CA TYR A 387 11.06 7.68 17.54
C TYR A 387 9.56 7.86 17.70
N ALA A 388 8.81 6.77 17.77
CA ALA A 388 7.39 6.75 18.06
C ALA A 388 7.07 5.61 19.02
N LYS A 389 6.29 5.90 20.06
CA LYS A 389 5.81 4.91 21.03
C LYS A 389 4.30 4.97 21.11
N ASP A 390 3.66 3.86 20.78
CA ASP A 390 2.22 3.61 20.90
C ASP A 390 2.00 2.72 22.15
N ASP A 391 1.39 3.29 23.19
CA ASP A 391 1.08 2.61 24.45
C ASP A 391 -0.43 2.36 24.55
N TYR A 392 -0.80 1.10 24.79
CA TYR A 392 -2.18 0.64 24.97
C TYR A 392 -2.47 0.25 26.43
N ASN A 393 -2.21 1.14 27.38
CA ASN A 393 -2.41 0.98 28.84
C ASN A 393 -3.73 0.32 29.31
N HIS A 394 -4.81 0.34 28.51
CA HIS A 394 -6.09 -0.30 28.84
C HIS A 394 -6.33 -1.64 28.12
N THR A 395 -5.33 -2.17 27.43
CA THR A 395 -5.35 -3.47 26.75
C THR A 395 -4.68 -4.53 27.62
N GLN A 396 -5.45 -5.53 28.05
CA GLN A 396 -4.90 -6.69 28.76
C GLN A 396 -4.59 -7.84 27.81
N ILE A 397 -5.40 -8.03 26.76
CA ILE A 397 -5.21 -9.05 25.72
C ILE A 397 -5.24 -8.35 24.36
N GLY A 398 -4.27 -8.66 23.50
CA GLY A 398 -3.99 -7.98 22.24
C GLY A 398 -2.65 -7.24 22.28
N LEU A 399 -2.48 -6.25 21.41
CA LEU A 399 -1.29 -5.39 21.36
C LEU A 399 -1.28 -4.44 22.58
N THR A 400 -0.20 -4.48 23.36
CA THR A 400 -0.03 -3.70 24.58
C THR A 400 0.90 -2.51 24.38
N GLU A 401 1.92 -2.66 23.53
CA GLU A 401 2.90 -1.61 23.22
C GLU A 401 3.46 -1.82 21.82
N SER A 402 3.84 -0.73 21.14
CA SER A 402 4.63 -0.75 19.92
C SER A 402 5.58 0.44 19.88
N GLU A 403 6.87 0.19 19.66
CA GLU A 403 7.91 1.20 19.52
C GLU A 403 8.52 1.13 18.11
N ASP A 404 8.58 2.25 17.41
CA ASP A 404 9.19 2.39 16.07
C ASP A 404 10.25 3.49 16.13
N TYR A 405 11.51 3.11 15.92
CA TYR A 405 12.62 4.04 15.94
C TYR A 405 13.69 3.68 14.92
N GLY A 406 14.45 4.70 14.50
CA GLY A 406 15.47 4.49 13.50
C GLY A 406 16.14 5.78 13.06
N TYR A 407 17.08 5.62 12.15
CA TYR A 407 17.78 6.73 11.52
C TYR A 407 18.06 6.43 10.05
N ASP A 408 18.22 7.50 9.28
CA ASP A 408 18.58 7.49 7.87
C ASP A 408 19.62 8.58 7.63
N MET A 409 20.65 8.25 6.87
CA MET A 409 21.70 9.18 6.45
C MET A 409 21.90 9.04 4.94
N ASN A 410 21.94 10.16 4.23
CA ASN A 410 22.29 10.25 2.82
C ASN A 410 23.38 11.30 2.62
N VAL A 411 24.40 10.97 1.84
CA VAL A 411 25.50 11.84 1.48
C VAL A 411 25.58 11.88 -0.04
N ASN A 412 25.37 13.04 -0.64
CA ASN A 412 25.56 13.25 -2.08
C ASN A 412 26.86 13.98 -2.32
N LEU A 413 27.64 13.51 -3.30
CA LEU A 413 29.00 13.94 -3.59
C LEU A 413 29.13 14.38 -5.05
N ALA A 414 29.21 15.67 -5.31
CA ALA A 414 29.56 16.26 -6.60
C ALA A 414 31.07 16.59 -6.65
N MET A 415 31.92 15.55 -6.52
CA MET A 415 33.36 15.68 -6.31
C MET A 415 34.08 16.49 -7.41
N SER A 416 33.65 16.33 -8.67
CA SER A 416 34.12 17.14 -9.79
C SER A 416 33.06 17.21 -10.89
N LYS A 417 33.32 17.98 -11.95
CA LYS A 417 32.46 18.02 -13.15
C LYS A 417 32.23 16.65 -13.81
N HIS A 418 33.11 15.67 -13.55
CA HIS A 418 33.03 14.34 -14.15
C HIS A 418 32.79 13.22 -13.13
N VAL A 419 32.87 13.49 -11.82
CA VAL A 419 32.78 12.46 -10.77
C VAL A 419 31.66 12.86 -9.83
N ASN A 420 30.59 12.07 -9.84
CA ASN A 420 29.49 12.20 -8.90
C ASN A 420 29.28 10.88 -8.17
N GLY A 421 28.88 10.93 -6.92
CA GLY A 421 28.54 9.74 -6.16
C GLY A 421 27.56 10.04 -5.04
N TYR A 422 27.12 8.99 -4.38
CA TYR A 422 26.28 9.06 -3.22
C TYR A 422 26.56 7.88 -2.29
N VAL A 423 26.24 8.05 -1.02
CA VAL A 423 26.24 6.99 -0.01
C VAL A 423 25.01 7.20 0.85
N PHE A 424 24.23 6.16 1.09
CA PHE A 424 23.14 6.20 2.04
C PHE A 424 23.17 4.99 2.97
N GLY A 425 22.60 5.16 4.15
CA GLY A 425 22.43 4.10 5.12
C GLY A 425 21.29 4.41 6.07
N GLY A 426 20.48 3.42 6.39
CA GLY A 426 19.40 3.54 7.35
C GLY A 426 19.18 2.24 8.11
N GLN A 427 18.71 2.38 9.34
CA GLN A 427 18.34 1.28 10.20
C GLN A 427 17.04 1.62 10.96
N GLN A 428 16.13 0.66 11.03
CA GLN A 428 14.85 0.77 11.72
C GLN A 428 14.62 -0.46 12.57
N TRP A 429 14.06 -0.23 13.76
CA TRP A 429 13.56 -1.25 14.66
C TRP A 429 12.09 -1.00 14.95
N ILE A 430 11.29 -2.05 14.93
CA ILE A 430 9.89 -2.04 15.36
C ILE A 430 9.74 -3.14 16.40
N ASN A 431 9.54 -2.73 17.66
CA ASN A 431 9.35 -3.65 18.77
C ASN A 431 7.88 -3.64 19.16
N SER A 432 7.25 -4.81 19.25
CA SER A 432 5.83 -4.95 19.57
C SER A 432 5.61 -5.97 20.67
N ASN A 433 4.86 -5.57 21.70
CA ASN A 433 4.53 -6.44 22.82
C ASN A 433 3.04 -6.77 22.81
N GLN A 434 2.69 -8.04 22.89
CA GLN A 434 1.31 -8.50 22.94
C GLN A 434 1.08 -9.55 24.01
N ALA A 435 -0.17 -9.66 24.44
CA ALA A 435 -0.60 -10.61 25.46
C ALA A 435 -1.81 -11.41 24.97
N GLY A 436 -1.89 -12.67 25.35
CA GLY A 436 -3.01 -13.55 25.01
C GLY A 436 -3.39 -14.50 26.14
N SER A 437 -4.48 -15.23 25.93
CA SER A 437 -5.02 -16.16 26.91
C SER A 437 -5.48 -17.46 26.25
N GLN A 438 -4.82 -18.57 26.57
CA GLN A 438 -5.23 -19.92 26.16
C GLN A 438 -6.46 -20.39 26.95
N HIS A 439 -6.57 -20.01 28.23
CA HIS A 439 -7.68 -20.39 29.10
C HIS A 439 -8.91 -19.47 28.98
N TYR A 440 -8.95 -18.58 27.99
CA TYR A 440 -10.05 -17.64 27.78
C TYR A 440 -10.36 -16.79 29.04
N SER A 441 -9.31 -16.41 29.78
CA SER A 441 -9.41 -15.66 31.04
C SER A 441 -8.44 -14.49 31.04
N ALA A 442 -7.73 -14.23 32.14
CA ALA A 442 -6.63 -13.28 32.16
C ALA A 442 -5.48 -13.74 31.24
N PRO A 443 -4.57 -12.83 30.85
CA PRO A 443 -3.41 -13.19 30.05
C PRO A 443 -2.59 -14.31 30.70
N ASP A 444 -2.24 -15.33 29.91
CA ASP A 444 -1.43 -16.47 30.35
C ASP A 444 -0.22 -16.75 29.42
N TRP A 445 -0.10 -16.00 28.33
CA TRP A 445 1.09 -15.92 27.50
C TRP A 445 1.31 -14.50 26.96
N HIS A 446 2.57 -14.20 26.65
CA HIS A 446 3.04 -12.93 26.07
C HIS A 446 3.90 -13.23 24.85
N ALA A 447 3.92 -12.30 23.90
CA ALA A 447 4.87 -12.34 22.80
C ALA A 447 5.52 -10.98 22.58
N ASP A 448 6.81 -11.06 22.31
CA ASP A 448 7.68 -9.93 22.00
C ASP A 448 8.16 -10.14 20.56
N ILE A 449 7.85 -9.17 19.69
CA ILE A 449 8.22 -9.20 18.26
C ILE A 449 9.21 -8.07 18.01
N GLU A 450 10.38 -8.40 17.50
CA GLU A 450 11.46 -7.47 17.16
C GLU A 450 11.72 -7.52 15.65
N ASP A 451 11.28 -6.50 14.92
CA ASP A 451 11.53 -6.37 13.49
C ASP A 451 12.69 -5.39 13.24
N GLU A 452 13.73 -5.81 12.53
CA GLU A 452 14.89 -5.00 12.17
C GLU A 452 15.05 -4.89 10.65
N PHE A 453 15.26 -3.66 10.17
CA PHE A 453 15.49 -3.36 8.75
C PHE A 453 16.77 -2.53 8.60
N ILE A 454 17.71 -3.03 7.79
CA ILE A 454 18.94 -2.33 7.39
C ILE A 454 18.88 -2.09 5.88
N ASN A 455 19.22 -0.87 5.46
CA ASN A 455 19.39 -0.55 4.04
C ASN A 455 20.65 0.33 3.86
N LEU A 456 21.61 -0.15 3.09
CA LEU A 456 22.87 0.53 2.80
C LEU A 456 23.07 0.60 1.29
N GLY A 457 23.56 1.71 0.78
CA GLY A 457 23.88 1.82 -0.64
C GLY A 457 24.94 2.86 -0.94
N ALA A 458 25.65 2.65 -2.03
CA ALA A 458 26.63 3.58 -2.54
C ALA A 458 26.68 3.51 -4.05
N GLY A 459 26.86 4.65 -4.69
CA GLY A 459 27.03 4.72 -6.13
C GLY A 459 28.05 5.76 -6.54
N VAL A 460 28.71 5.53 -7.67
CA VAL A 460 29.67 6.45 -8.27
C VAL A 460 29.53 6.43 -9.78
N SER A 461 29.65 7.59 -10.40
CA SER A 461 29.64 7.77 -11.85
C SER A 461 30.84 8.60 -12.28
N TYR A 462 31.44 8.22 -13.41
CA TYR A 462 32.54 8.93 -14.04
C TYR A 462 32.24 9.19 -15.53
N SER A 463 32.12 10.46 -15.91
CA SER A 463 31.74 10.88 -17.27
C SER A 463 32.88 11.50 -18.09
N GLY A 464 34.13 11.35 -17.66
CA GLY A 464 35.30 12.02 -18.27
C GLY A 464 36.14 11.17 -19.22
N LEU A 465 35.66 10.00 -19.67
CA LEU A 465 36.40 9.11 -20.56
C LEU A 465 36.11 9.38 -22.03
N LEU A 466 37.07 9.08 -22.90
CA LEU A 466 36.94 9.20 -24.36
C LEU A 466 36.43 10.59 -24.80
N GLN A 467 37.03 11.66 -24.29
CA GLN A 467 36.62 13.04 -24.58
C GLN A 467 35.14 13.29 -24.22
N ASP A 468 34.76 12.85 -23.02
CA ASP A 468 33.41 12.96 -22.44
C ASP A 468 32.32 12.14 -23.17
N GLN A 469 32.70 11.21 -24.06
CA GLN A 469 31.78 10.31 -24.77
C GLN A 469 31.43 9.05 -23.98
N LEU A 470 32.22 8.68 -22.98
CA LEU A 470 32.00 7.47 -22.18
C LEU A 470 31.73 7.83 -20.71
N THR A 471 30.56 7.43 -20.25
CA THR A 471 30.19 7.45 -18.83
C THR A 471 30.15 6.04 -18.26
N LEU A 472 30.91 5.81 -17.20
CA LEU A 472 30.84 4.59 -16.41
C LEU A 472 30.11 4.87 -15.11
N GLY A 473 29.36 3.91 -14.60
CA GLY A 473 28.81 3.97 -13.26
C GLY A 473 28.79 2.63 -12.58
N LEU A 474 28.87 2.68 -11.25
CA LEU A 474 28.80 1.54 -10.35
C LEU A 474 27.84 1.89 -9.23
N ASP A 475 26.91 0.98 -8.95
CA ASP A 475 25.93 1.10 -7.87
C ASP A 475 25.96 -0.19 -7.05
N TYR A 476 25.88 -0.05 -5.73
CA TYR A 476 25.78 -1.16 -4.79
C TYR A 476 24.67 -0.88 -3.79
N LEU A 477 23.87 -1.91 -3.52
CA LEU A 477 22.77 -1.92 -2.57
C LEU A 477 22.89 -3.16 -1.70
N PHE A 478 22.76 -2.97 -0.39
CA PHE A 478 22.57 -4.03 0.59
C PHE A 478 21.29 -3.75 1.38
N SER A 479 20.40 -4.72 1.43
CA SER A 479 19.21 -4.68 2.29
C SER A 479 19.17 -5.95 3.13
N ASN A 480 18.81 -5.82 4.40
CA ASN A 480 18.61 -6.94 5.31
C ASN A 480 17.36 -6.68 6.16
N SER A 481 16.49 -7.67 6.28
CA SER A 481 15.29 -7.63 7.10
C SER A 481 15.27 -8.87 7.99
N ILE A 482 15.07 -8.71 9.30
CA ILE A 482 15.01 -9.79 10.28
C ILE A 482 13.76 -9.57 11.14
N SER A 483 13.07 -10.65 11.49
CA SER A 483 11.99 -10.62 12.48
C SER A 483 12.21 -11.74 13.49
N ASP A 484 12.41 -11.39 14.76
CA ASP A 484 12.49 -12.33 15.86
C ASP A 484 11.20 -12.28 16.67
N THR A 485 10.52 -13.42 16.82
CA THR A 485 9.31 -13.54 17.64
C THR A 485 9.57 -14.47 18.82
N TYR A 486 9.42 -13.94 20.03
CA TYR A 486 9.58 -14.65 21.29
C TYR A 486 8.21 -14.87 21.93
N THR A 487 7.96 -16.06 22.46
CA THR A 487 6.71 -16.40 23.15
C THR A 487 6.98 -16.96 24.54
N ASN A 488 6.30 -16.40 25.54
CA ASN A 488 6.46 -16.74 26.95
C ASN A 488 5.09 -17.15 27.53
N GLY A 489 4.91 -18.39 27.97
CA GLY A 489 3.61 -18.90 28.47
C GLY A 489 3.71 -19.95 29.58
N LEU A 490 2.56 -20.30 30.18
CA LEU A 490 2.50 -21.29 31.27
C LEU A 490 3.06 -22.66 30.83
N GLY A 491 4.27 -22.98 31.29
CA GLY A 491 4.90 -24.29 31.14
C GLY A 491 5.99 -24.42 30.07
N ASN A 492 6.38 -23.33 29.39
CA ASN A 492 7.49 -23.37 28.43
C ASN A 492 8.41 -22.14 28.57
N ASN A 493 9.72 -22.40 28.53
CA ASN A 493 10.75 -21.36 28.51
C ASN A 493 10.76 -20.68 27.14
N ASN A 494 10.79 -19.35 27.10
CA ASN A 494 11.00 -18.46 25.94
C ASN A 494 11.23 -19.20 24.60
N THR A 495 10.15 -19.60 23.93
CA THR A 495 10.26 -20.25 22.62
C THR A 495 10.34 -19.19 21.54
N ALA A 496 11.55 -18.99 21.02
CA ALA A 496 11.75 -18.23 19.79
C ALA A 496 11.15 -19.01 18.61
N PHE A 497 10.52 -18.30 17.69
CA PHE A 497 10.21 -18.85 16.37
C PHE A 497 11.52 -19.11 15.62
N GLY A 498 11.46 -19.94 14.58
CA GLY A 498 12.63 -20.19 13.74
C GLY A 498 12.99 -18.97 12.89
N ASP A 499 14.14 -19.05 12.23
CA ASP A 499 14.69 -17.97 11.42
C ASP A 499 13.66 -17.38 10.43
N TYR A 500 13.51 -16.06 10.47
CA TYR A 500 12.70 -15.28 9.53
C TYR A 500 13.49 -14.04 9.11
N TYR A 501 14.23 -14.17 8.01
CA TYR A 501 15.04 -13.06 7.50
C TYR A 501 15.23 -13.12 5.99
N SER A 502 15.55 -11.97 5.40
CA SER A 502 16.00 -11.87 4.02
C SER A 502 17.14 -10.88 3.88
N TYR A 503 18.07 -11.17 2.99
CA TYR A 503 19.10 -10.23 2.60
C TYR A 503 19.34 -10.22 1.09
N THR A 504 19.68 -9.04 0.59
CA THR A 504 20.00 -8.83 -0.82
C THR A 504 21.29 -8.03 -0.94
N HIS A 505 22.22 -8.52 -1.76
CA HIS A 505 23.28 -7.70 -2.32
C HIS A 505 23.00 -7.48 -3.80
N SER A 506 22.84 -6.23 -4.23
CA SER A 506 22.72 -5.89 -5.65
C SER A 506 23.87 -4.99 -6.06
N ALA A 507 24.62 -5.40 -7.09
CA ALA A 507 25.67 -4.59 -7.69
C ALA A 507 25.33 -4.37 -9.16
N SER A 508 25.31 -3.11 -9.61
CA SER A 508 25.13 -2.77 -11.01
C SER A 508 26.33 -1.99 -11.54
N ALA A 509 26.81 -2.38 -12.72
CA ALA A 509 27.80 -1.65 -13.47
C ALA A 509 27.20 -1.27 -14.83
N TYR A 510 27.37 -0.03 -15.24
CA TYR A 510 26.95 0.40 -16.57
C TYR A 510 28.02 1.21 -17.29
N ALA A 511 28.02 1.09 -18.61
CA ALA A 511 28.82 1.88 -19.52
C ALA A 511 27.88 2.49 -20.57
N ASN A 512 27.78 3.81 -20.59
CA ASN A 512 27.07 4.56 -21.63
C ASN A 512 28.08 5.23 -22.55
N TYR A 513 28.06 4.88 -23.83
CA TYR A 513 28.99 5.37 -24.84
C TYR A 513 28.25 6.08 -25.97
N ASP A 514 28.52 7.37 -26.13
CA ASP A 514 28.01 8.20 -27.20
C ASP A 514 28.85 7.96 -28.47
N LEU A 515 28.35 7.09 -29.36
CA LEU A 515 28.99 6.77 -30.64
C LEU A 515 29.07 7.99 -31.57
N SER A 516 28.05 8.85 -31.53
CA SER A 516 27.97 10.11 -32.27
C SER A 516 26.91 11.03 -31.66
N GLN A 517 26.69 12.21 -32.23
CA GLN A 517 25.61 13.11 -31.79
C GLN A 517 24.20 12.51 -31.92
N ASP A 518 24.04 11.49 -32.78
CA ASP A 518 22.76 10.85 -33.06
C ASP A 518 22.69 9.40 -32.54
N MET A 519 23.77 8.82 -32.00
CA MET A 519 23.84 7.40 -31.61
C MET A 519 24.49 7.22 -30.25
N ALA A 520 23.88 6.40 -29.40
CA ALA A 520 24.47 5.98 -28.12
C ALA A 520 24.24 4.49 -27.85
N VAL A 521 25.18 3.85 -27.14
CA VAL A 521 25.09 2.46 -26.69
C VAL A 521 25.24 2.42 -25.17
N LYS A 522 24.35 1.71 -24.49
CA LYS A 522 24.47 1.42 -23.06
C LYS A 522 24.64 -0.08 -22.85
N LEU A 523 25.69 -0.47 -22.16
CA LEU A 523 25.85 -1.81 -21.60
C LEU A 523 25.59 -1.74 -20.10
N THR A 524 24.75 -2.63 -19.58
CA THR A 524 24.50 -2.77 -18.14
C THR A 524 24.74 -4.21 -17.74
N TYR A 525 25.45 -4.40 -16.64
CA TYR A 525 25.59 -5.65 -15.95
C TYR A 525 25.03 -5.49 -14.54
N ARG A 526 24.21 -6.44 -14.09
CA ARG A 526 23.68 -6.48 -12.72
C ARG A 526 23.96 -7.86 -12.15
N TYR A 527 24.48 -7.86 -10.93
CA TYR A 527 24.62 -9.03 -10.08
C TYR A 527 23.67 -8.88 -8.90
N GLU A 528 23.00 -9.95 -8.54
CA GLU A 528 22.16 -10.03 -7.35
C GLU A 528 22.44 -11.32 -6.60
N ARG A 529 22.74 -11.20 -5.30
CA ARG A 529 22.70 -12.28 -4.34
C ARG A 529 21.49 -12.05 -3.47
N TYR A 530 20.51 -12.95 -3.53
CA TYR A 530 19.32 -12.89 -2.70
C TYR A 530 19.20 -14.17 -1.89
N PHE A 531 18.90 -14.02 -0.62
CA PHE A 531 18.59 -15.11 0.28
C PHE A 531 17.39 -14.71 1.14
N ASP A 532 16.42 -15.58 1.27
CA ASP A 532 15.42 -15.49 2.32
C ASP A 532 15.17 -16.84 2.98
N THR A 533 14.68 -16.76 4.21
CA THR A 533 14.22 -17.94 4.95
C THR A 533 13.03 -17.54 5.80
N ASP A 534 12.03 -18.41 5.79
CA ASP A 534 10.91 -18.42 6.70
C ASP A 534 10.75 -19.86 7.23
N ALA A 535 11.02 -20.05 8.51
CA ALA A 535 10.91 -21.34 9.18
C ALA A 535 9.50 -21.96 9.15
N ALA A 536 8.46 -21.18 8.81
CA ALA A 536 7.11 -21.69 8.60
C ALA A 536 6.90 -22.30 7.21
N GLN A 537 7.81 -22.07 6.25
CA GLN A 537 7.78 -22.73 4.94
C GLN A 537 8.39 -24.12 5.07
N VAL A 538 7.58 -25.14 4.80
CA VAL A 538 7.93 -26.55 4.99
C VAL A 538 7.50 -27.36 3.77
N GLY A 539 8.08 -28.55 3.61
CA GLY A 539 7.77 -29.46 2.52
C GLY A 539 6.28 -29.80 2.43
N VAL A 540 5.84 -30.17 1.23
CA VAL A 540 4.42 -30.32 0.84
C VAL A 540 3.58 -31.14 1.84
N ASN A 541 4.19 -32.15 2.48
CA ASN A 541 3.51 -33.05 3.42
C ASN A 541 4.21 -33.12 4.80
N ASP A 542 5.02 -32.13 5.15
CA ASP A 542 5.82 -32.15 6.39
C ASP A 542 4.94 -31.97 7.64
N ILE A 543 3.80 -31.28 7.49
CA ILE A 543 2.81 -31.13 8.56
C ILE A 543 1.71 -32.20 8.39
N PRO A 544 1.60 -33.18 9.30
CA PRO A 544 0.58 -34.22 9.20
C PRO A 544 -0.83 -33.63 9.13
N GLY A 545 -1.56 -33.94 8.05
CA GLY A 545 -2.92 -33.46 7.85
C GLY A 545 -3.03 -32.05 7.25
N MET A 546 -1.94 -31.49 6.71
CA MET A 546 -1.94 -30.25 5.93
C MET A 546 -1.12 -30.44 4.64
N ILE A 547 -1.58 -29.84 3.54
CA ILE A 547 -0.84 -29.82 2.28
C ILE A 547 -0.33 -28.40 2.06
N THR A 548 0.99 -28.22 2.03
CA THR A 548 1.63 -26.91 1.83
C THR A 548 1.97 -26.66 0.35
N LEU A 549 2.61 -25.53 0.04
CA LEU A 549 3.15 -25.23 -1.29
C LEU A 549 4.61 -25.68 -1.45
N GLY A 550 5.15 -26.39 -0.47
CA GLY A 550 6.57 -26.73 -0.38
C GLY A 550 7.41 -25.62 0.24
N ASP A 551 8.73 -25.85 0.24
CA ASP A 551 9.72 -24.85 0.62
C ASP A 551 9.87 -23.85 -0.54
N ILE A 552 9.54 -22.59 -0.26
CA ILE A 552 9.56 -21.47 -1.22
C ILE A 552 10.62 -20.45 -0.86
N ASN A 553 11.56 -20.81 0.03
CA ASN A 553 12.72 -20.00 0.35
C ASN A 553 13.69 -19.97 -0.85
N HIS A 554 14.42 -18.88 -0.95
CA HIS A 554 15.30 -18.59 -2.07
C HIS A 554 16.75 -18.52 -1.59
N ASP A 555 17.63 -19.16 -2.36
CA ASP A 555 19.07 -18.99 -2.24
C ASP A 555 19.66 -18.94 -3.65
N TYR A 556 19.82 -17.74 -4.21
CA TYR A 556 20.32 -17.59 -5.57
C TYR A 556 21.35 -16.48 -5.76
N ASN A 557 22.05 -16.62 -6.89
CA ASN A 557 22.92 -15.63 -7.49
C ASN A 557 22.46 -15.40 -8.94
N ALA A 558 22.03 -14.19 -9.26
CA ALA A 558 21.58 -13.81 -10.59
C ALA A 558 22.60 -12.90 -11.27
N HIS A 559 22.87 -13.18 -12.54
CA HIS A 559 23.73 -12.39 -13.41
C HIS A 559 22.92 -11.94 -14.63
N GLN A 560 22.77 -10.62 -14.81
CA GLN A 560 21.97 -10.03 -15.86
C GLN A 560 22.82 -9.10 -16.70
N VAL A 561 22.72 -9.20 -18.03
CA VAL A 561 23.40 -8.32 -18.98
C VAL A 561 22.37 -7.73 -19.93
N MET A 562 22.41 -6.41 -20.13
CA MET A 562 21.55 -5.71 -21.06
C MET A 562 22.37 -4.78 -21.95
N LEU A 563 22.22 -4.94 -23.26
CA LEU A 563 22.74 -4.02 -24.27
C LEU A 563 21.58 -3.19 -24.82
N SER A 564 21.70 -1.87 -24.80
CA SER A 564 20.73 -0.94 -25.36
C SER A 564 21.39 -0.06 -26.39
N PHE A 565 20.69 0.19 -27.50
CA PHE A 565 21.10 1.11 -28.55
C PHE A 565 20.05 2.20 -28.71
N THR A 566 20.50 3.46 -28.75
CA THR A 566 19.65 4.63 -28.93
C THR A 566 20.06 5.35 -30.20
N TYR A 567 19.09 5.68 -31.04
CA TYR A 567 19.30 6.48 -32.26
C TYR A 567 18.33 7.66 -32.31
N LYS A 568 18.86 8.85 -32.60
CA LYS A 568 18.09 10.07 -32.79
C LYS A 568 17.58 10.11 -34.23
N LEU A 569 16.28 9.87 -34.39
CA LEU A 569 15.58 10.05 -35.66
C LEU A 569 15.42 11.56 -35.96
N ARG A 570 15.55 11.94 -37.24
CA ARG A 570 15.41 13.32 -37.72
C ARG A 570 13.97 13.72 -37.97
#